data_AF-A0A828Z443-F1
#
_entry.id   AF-A0A828Z443-F1
#
_cell.length_a   1.000
_cell.length_b   1.000
_cell.length_c   1.000
_cell.angle_alpha   90.00
_cell.angle_beta   90.00
_cell.angle_gamma   90.00
#
_symmetry.space_group_name_H-M   'P 1'
#
loop_
_entity.id
_entity.type
_entity.pdbx_description
1 polymer ?
#
loop_
_entity_poly.entity_id
_entity_poly.type
_entity_poly.pdbx_seq_one_letter_code
_entity_poly.pdbx_strand_id
1 'polypeptide(L)'
;MDNSQCVNIFVFAKGFEITKSHREFQLIIPNTVPKNLSKLENYTLNVLDWPGIIDSFFESNRSDKISEFFLIKDDEQGAVVCISPSLDHLKRKSVIVIAIFFPSKIVFTDPDLPLAKIQNLGYRLLEEFRSAFLKNHEIVERQLSKGIFLSDTNYSYSSEIIKNVQLWNAITEVLKNYNGIAGIVPSFGIKFCGNVLLGSKEESMNPNYSNAIDGYISPITNEFTIIRNNILAVDKNSLPIEGEVDQLRREIVELKSMFQSHVDSLPGLLRFAINETLSLFFGKKKKN
;
A
#
# COMPACT_ATOMS: atom_id res chain seq x y z
N MET A 1 -16.12 2.92 -20.54
CA MET A 1 -15.37 2.46 -19.36
C MET A 1 -16.14 2.94 -18.16
N ASP A 2 -16.35 2.07 -17.18
CA ASP A 2 -17.07 2.44 -15.96
C ASP A 2 -16.13 3.32 -15.13
N ASN A 3 -16.38 4.63 -15.08
CA ASN A 3 -15.51 5.60 -14.40
C ASN A 3 -15.44 5.40 -12.88
N SER A 4 -16.22 4.44 -12.34
CA SER A 4 -16.30 4.10 -10.93
C SER A 4 -15.06 3.34 -10.39
N GLN A 5 -14.18 2.82 -11.26
CA GLN A 5 -13.00 2.02 -10.87
C GLN A 5 -11.67 2.65 -11.27
N CYS A 6 -11.65 3.97 -11.43
CA CYS A 6 -10.43 4.75 -11.70
C CYS A 6 -9.98 5.49 -10.44
N VAL A 7 -8.66 5.60 -10.26
CA VAL A 7 -8.00 6.32 -9.17
C VAL A 7 -6.96 7.29 -9.72
N ASN A 8 -6.74 8.37 -8.99
CA ASN A 8 -5.70 9.35 -9.32
C ASN A 8 -4.38 8.93 -8.66
N ILE A 9 -3.27 9.00 -9.38
CA ILE A 9 -1.96 8.53 -8.91
C ILE A 9 -0.92 9.63 -8.95
N PHE A 10 -0.25 9.81 -7.82
CA PHE A 10 1.00 10.56 -7.74
C PHE A 10 2.18 9.60 -7.58
N VAL A 11 3.22 9.82 -8.38
CA VAL A 11 4.46 9.06 -8.30
C VAL A 11 5.58 10.02 -7.92
N PHE A 12 6.33 9.64 -6.89
CA PHE A 12 7.49 10.34 -6.41
C PHE A 12 8.72 9.44 -6.52
N ALA A 13 9.85 10.03 -6.89
CA ALA A 13 11.10 9.31 -6.99
C ALA A 13 12.27 10.21 -6.61
N LYS A 14 13.34 9.58 -6.10
CA LYS A 14 14.62 10.24 -5.87
C LYS A 14 15.64 9.85 -6.95
N GLY A 15 16.51 10.78 -7.31
CA GLY A 15 17.68 10.51 -8.16
C GLY A 15 17.56 10.89 -9.64
N PHE A 16 16.61 11.76 -10.00
CA PHE A 16 16.57 12.41 -11.32
C PHE A 16 16.96 13.88 -11.17
N GLU A 17 17.93 14.36 -11.96
CA GLU A 17 18.40 15.75 -11.90
C GLU A 17 17.55 16.63 -12.84
N ILE A 18 16.28 16.85 -12.49
CA ILE A 18 15.38 17.70 -13.30
C ILE A 18 15.76 19.18 -13.14
N THR A 19 16.28 19.57 -11.97
CA THR A 19 16.85 20.90 -11.71
C THR A 19 18.32 20.77 -11.32
N LYS A 20 19.18 21.70 -11.77
CA LYS A 20 20.65 21.65 -11.58
C LYS A 20 21.12 21.63 -10.12
N SER A 21 20.21 21.83 -9.16
CA SER A 21 20.54 22.09 -7.76
C SER A 21 20.38 20.90 -6.82
N HIS A 22 19.47 19.93 -7.04
CA HIS A 22 19.31 18.84 -6.07
C HIS A 22 18.82 17.49 -6.65
N ARG A 23 19.46 16.41 -6.19
CA ARG A 23 19.01 15.01 -6.33
C ARG A 23 17.89 14.69 -5.33
N GLU A 24 16.89 15.54 -5.28
CA GLU A 24 15.82 15.50 -4.27
C GLU A 24 14.73 14.49 -4.63
N PHE A 25 14.01 14.05 -3.59
CA PHE A 25 12.78 13.29 -3.73
C PHE A 25 11.71 14.23 -4.30
N GLN A 26 11.22 13.94 -5.50
CA GLN A 26 10.34 14.85 -6.23
C GLN A 26 9.15 14.12 -6.84
N LEU A 27 8.05 14.84 -7.02
CA LEU A 27 6.91 14.40 -7.81
C LEU A 27 7.33 14.30 -9.28
N ILE A 28 7.11 13.14 -9.89
CA ILE A 28 7.40 12.88 -11.30
C ILE A 28 6.14 12.61 -12.12
N ILE A 29 5.05 12.19 -11.47
CA ILE A 29 3.71 12.05 -12.07
C ILE A 29 2.69 12.59 -11.07
N PRO A 30 1.82 13.54 -11.48
CA PRO A 30 1.91 14.28 -12.73
C PRO A 30 3.19 15.13 -12.79
N ASN A 31 3.79 15.24 -13.98
CA ASN A 31 4.95 16.09 -14.21
C ASN A 31 4.61 17.60 -14.16
N THR A 32 3.33 17.94 -14.13
CA THR A 32 2.86 19.31 -13.85
C THR A 32 1.76 19.23 -12.81
N VAL A 33 2.01 19.86 -11.66
CA VAL A 33 1.07 19.85 -10.53
C VAL A 33 -0.25 20.51 -10.97
N PRO A 34 -1.39 19.81 -10.85
CA PRO A 34 -2.69 20.38 -11.14
C PRO A 34 -2.96 21.62 -10.28
N LYS A 35 -3.61 22.63 -10.85
CA LYS A 35 -3.96 23.87 -10.11
C LYS A 35 -4.94 23.62 -8.96
N ASN A 36 -5.80 22.62 -9.12
CA ASN A 36 -6.84 22.27 -8.16
C ASN A 36 -6.51 20.89 -7.60
N LEU A 37 -5.81 20.87 -6.46
CA LEU A 37 -5.57 19.67 -5.67
C LEU A 37 -6.68 19.52 -4.63
N SER A 38 -7.07 18.30 -4.33
CA SER A 38 -7.86 18.01 -3.13
C SER A 38 -7.08 18.35 -1.86
N LYS A 39 -7.77 18.41 -0.72
CA LYS A 39 -7.12 18.63 0.58
C LYS A 39 -6.06 17.56 0.88
N LEU A 40 -6.39 16.28 0.65
CA LEU A 40 -5.47 15.17 0.89
C LEU A 40 -4.32 15.13 -0.12
N GLU A 41 -4.57 15.45 -1.39
CA GLU A 41 -3.52 15.57 -2.40
C GLU A 41 -2.53 16.69 -2.05
N ASN A 42 -3.03 17.85 -1.64
CA ASN A 42 -2.20 18.98 -1.22
C ASN A 42 -1.43 18.66 0.07
N TYR A 43 -2.06 18.00 1.05
CA TYR A 43 -1.37 17.52 2.25
C TYR A 43 -0.22 16.57 1.90
N THR A 44 -0.48 15.60 1.03
CA THR A 44 0.50 14.60 0.59
C THR A 44 1.65 15.24 -0.18
N LEU A 45 1.39 16.26 -1.00
CA LEU A 45 2.43 16.92 -1.80
C LEU A 45 3.27 17.92 -1.00
N ASN A 46 2.64 18.74 -0.15
CA ASN A 46 3.24 19.96 0.37
C ASN A 46 3.42 19.99 1.90
N VAL A 47 2.74 19.11 2.64
CA VAL A 47 2.72 19.15 4.11
C VAL A 47 3.39 17.91 4.72
N LEU A 48 3.21 16.75 4.10
CA LEU A 48 3.74 15.50 4.57
C LEU A 48 5.29 15.52 4.59
N ASP A 49 5.89 15.16 5.73
CA ASP A 49 7.34 15.08 5.90
C ASP A 49 7.92 13.83 5.21
N TRP A 50 8.03 13.91 3.89
CA TRP A 50 8.61 12.83 3.09
C TRP A 50 10.03 12.45 3.49
N PRO A 51 10.97 13.39 3.74
CA PRO A 51 12.29 13.04 4.24
C PRO A 51 12.24 12.18 5.50
N GLY A 52 11.47 12.59 6.52
CA GLY A 52 11.33 11.84 7.76
C GLY A 52 10.73 10.44 7.56
N ILE A 53 9.71 10.32 6.71
CA ILE A 53 9.10 9.02 6.36
C ILE A 53 10.09 8.11 5.66
N ILE A 54 10.82 8.63 4.67
CA ILE A 54 11.77 7.85 3.86
C ILE A 54 12.94 7.36 4.73
N ASP A 55 13.48 8.24 5.58
CA ASP A 55 14.58 7.88 6.48
C ASP A 55 14.11 6.80 7.48
N SER A 56 12.94 6.98 8.10
CA SER A 56 12.37 5.99 9.01
C SER A 56 12.05 4.66 8.32
N PHE A 57 11.56 4.72 7.07
CA PHE A 57 11.32 3.53 6.25
C PHE A 57 12.61 2.71 6.07
N PHE A 58 13.73 3.34 5.69
CA PHE A 58 15.00 2.64 5.54
C PHE A 58 15.57 2.11 6.86
N GLU A 59 15.36 2.80 7.98
CA GLU A 59 15.75 2.31 9.31
C GLU A 59 14.97 1.05 9.70
N SER A 60 13.65 1.02 9.45
CA SER A 60 12.80 -0.14 9.74
C SER A 60 13.06 -1.29 8.76
N ASN A 61 13.31 -0.98 7.49
CA ASN A 61 13.44 -1.95 6.42
C ASN A 61 14.90 -2.31 6.18
N ARG A 62 15.51 -2.93 7.21
CA ARG A 62 16.94 -3.31 7.21
C ARG A 62 17.36 -4.22 6.05
N SER A 63 16.39 -4.83 5.37
CA SER A 63 16.63 -5.72 4.23
C SER A 63 16.72 -5.02 2.88
N ASP A 64 16.36 -3.72 2.80
CA ASP A 64 16.26 -2.90 1.58
C ASP A 64 15.48 -3.57 0.44
N LYS A 65 14.56 -4.51 0.74
CA LYS A 65 13.86 -5.31 -0.28
C LYS A 65 12.34 -5.38 -0.11
N ILE A 66 11.82 -5.01 1.05
CA ILE A 66 10.39 -5.14 1.32
C ILE A 66 9.70 -3.86 0.84
N SER A 67 8.69 -4.00 -0.02
CA SER A 67 7.80 -2.86 -0.30
C SER A 67 6.76 -2.82 0.79
N GLU A 68 6.45 -1.62 1.26
CA GLU A 68 5.46 -1.41 2.32
C GLU A 68 4.35 -0.51 1.80
N PHE A 69 3.24 -0.46 2.55
CA PHE A 69 2.16 0.46 2.27
C PHE A 69 1.64 1.08 3.55
N PHE A 70 0.97 2.21 3.41
CA PHE A 70 0.15 2.79 4.45
C PHE A 70 -1.07 3.48 3.85
N LEU A 71 -2.08 3.68 4.69
CA LEU A 71 -3.32 4.36 4.32
C LEU A 71 -3.43 5.66 5.12
N ILE A 72 -3.73 6.77 4.44
CA ILE A 72 -4.09 8.05 5.04
C ILE A 72 -5.45 8.47 4.53
N LYS A 73 -6.23 9.22 5.31
CA LYS A 73 -7.51 9.72 4.86
C LYS A 73 -7.91 11.04 5.52
N ASP A 74 -8.82 11.73 4.86
CA ASP A 74 -9.68 12.73 5.48
C ASP A 74 -11.15 12.27 5.38
N ASP A 75 -12.09 13.21 5.39
CA ASP A 75 -13.53 12.91 5.33
C ASP A 75 -14.01 12.67 3.88
N GLU A 76 -13.32 13.23 2.89
CA GLU A 76 -13.73 13.21 1.48
C GLU A 76 -12.96 12.18 0.65
N GLN A 77 -11.70 11.93 1.00
CA GLN A 77 -10.79 11.07 0.25
C GLN A 77 -9.93 10.20 1.18
N GLY A 78 -9.43 9.11 0.62
CA GLY A 78 -8.33 8.34 1.16
C GLY A 78 -7.21 8.22 0.15
N ALA A 79 -6.03 7.85 0.63
CA ALA A 79 -4.90 7.49 -0.20
C ALA A 79 -4.22 6.23 0.33
N VAL A 80 -3.98 5.27 -0.56
CA VAL A 80 -3.05 4.17 -0.30
C VAL A 80 -1.71 4.62 -0.84
N VAL A 81 -0.72 4.71 0.04
CA VAL A 81 0.64 5.06 -0.32
C VAL A 81 1.50 3.80 -0.26
N CYS A 82 2.09 3.44 -1.39
CA CYS A 82 3.03 2.33 -1.49
C CYS A 82 4.45 2.88 -1.62
N ILE A 83 5.38 2.34 -0.84
CA ILE A 83 6.78 2.76 -0.80
C ILE A 83 7.68 1.55 -1.06
N SER A 84 8.69 1.72 -1.92
CA SER A 84 9.61 0.64 -2.26
C SER A 84 11.05 1.15 -2.37
N PRO A 85 12.03 0.38 -1.86
CA PRO A 85 13.43 0.66 -2.12
C PRO A 85 13.72 0.51 -3.61
N SER A 86 14.54 1.41 -4.12
CA SER A 86 14.96 1.48 -5.52
C SER A 86 16.45 1.82 -5.61
N LEU A 87 16.95 1.89 -6.83
CA LEU A 87 18.31 2.32 -7.14
C LEU A 87 18.25 3.49 -8.12
N ASP A 88 19.12 4.48 -7.94
CA ASP A 88 19.34 5.51 -8.94
C ASP A 88 20.26 5.01 -10.08
N HIS A 89 20.55 5.87 -11.06
CA HIS A 89 21.40 5.52 -12.21
C HIS A 89 22.84 5.15 -11.82
N LEU A 90 23.31 5.60 -10.65
CA LEU A 90 24.63 5.26 -10.09
C LEU A 90 24.55 4.04 -9.17
N LYS A 91 23.43 3.32 -9.14
CA LYS A 91 23.17 2.17 -8.26
C LYS A 91 23.24 2.51 -6.77
N ARG A 92 22.99 3.77 -6.40
CA ARG A 92 22.89 4.20 -5.00
C ARG A 92 21.47 3.97 -4.50
N LYS A 93 21.34 3.79 -3.18
CA LYS A 93 20.03 3.62 -2.53
C LYS A 93 19.12 4.80 -2.87
N SER A 94 17.93 4.47 -3.34
CA SER A 94 16.86 5.41 -3.69
C SER A 94 15.52 4.82 -3.28
N VAL A 95 14.44 5.58 -3.50
CA VAL A 95 13.08 5.19 -3.15
C VAL A 95 12.13 5.61 -4.27
N ILE A 96 11.09 4.81 -4.47
CA ILE A 96 9.92 5.18 -5.25
C ILE A 96 8.72 5.13 -4.32
N VAL A 97 7.89 6.16 -4.39
CA VAL A 97 6.64 6.23 -3.65
C VAL A 97 5.50 6.47 -4.63
N ILE A 98 4.41 5.73 -4.45
CA ILE A 98 3.19 5.85 -5.24
C ILE A 98 2.05 6.13 -4.29
N ALA A 99 1.46 7.31 -4.37
CA ALA A 99 0.26 7.68 -3.64
C ALA A 99 -0.94 7.56 -4.57
N ILE A 100 -1.93 6.76 -4.17
CA ILE A 100 -3.12 6.45 -4.98
C ILE A 100 -4.34 6.96 -4.25
N PHE A 101 -4.94 8.02 -4.78
CA PHE A 101 -6.08 8.73 -4.20
C PHE A 101 -7.40 8.15 -4.68
N PHE A 102 -8.32 7.98 -3.74
CA PHE A 102 -9.66 7.47 -3.99
C PHE A 102 -10.69 8.23 -3.14
N PRO A 103 -11.92 8.43 -3.62
CA PRO A 103 -13.00 9.00 -2.82
C PRO A 103 -13.32 8.09 -1.61
N SER A 104 -13.59 8.69 -0.45
CA SER A 104 -13.87 7.96 0.81
C SER A 104 -15.03 6.96 0.67
N LYS A 105 -15.99 7.26 -0.21
CA LYS A 105 -17.13 6.36 -0.55
C LYS A 105 -16.72 4.99 -1.09
N ILE A 106 -15.56 4.86 -1.76
CA ILE A 106 -15.08 3.58 -2.31
C ILE A 106 -14.77 2.57 -1.20
N VAL A 107 -14.41 3.02 0.00
CA VAL A 107 -14.15 2.13 1.14
C VAL A 107 -15.40 1.32 1.53
N PHE A 108 -16.59 1.85 1.24
CA PHE A 108 -17.86 1.30 1.74
C PHE A 108 -18.51 0.30 0.78
N THR A 109 -18.05 0.18 -0.47
CA THR A 109 -18.62 -0.74 -1.46
C THR A 109 -17.98 -2.12 -1.37
N ASP A 110 -18.55 -3.00 -0.52
CA ASP A 110 -18.31 -4.46 -0.54
C ASP A 110 -19.03 -5.09 -1.74
N PRO A 111 -18.54 -6.18 -2.37
CA PRO A 111 -17.55 -7.14 -1.86
C PRO A 111 -16.17 -7.13 -2.56
N ASP A 112 -15.94 -6.25 -3.53
CA ASP A 112 -14.77 -6.36 -4.43
C ASP A 112 -13.42 -5.95 -3.80
N LEU A 113 -13.41 -5.61 -2.51
CA LEU A 113 -12.26 -5.10 -1.74
C LEU A 113 -11.41 -4.10 -2.54
N PRO A 114 -12.00 -2.95 -2.92
CA PRO A 114 -11.35 -1.99 -3.80
C PRO A 114 -10.02 -1.49 -3.24
N LEU A 115 -9.89 -1.35 -1.91
CA LEU A 115 -8.63 -0.94 -1.27
C LEU A 115 -7.49 -1.94 -1.49
N ALA A 116 -7.79 -3.24 -1.45
CA ALA A 116 -6.82 -4.28 -1.74
C ALA A 116 -6.38 -4.24 -3.21
N LYS A 117 -7.31 -4.00 -4.14
CA LYS A 117 -6.99 -3.81 -5.56
C LYS A 117 -6.13 -2.56 -5.78
N ILE A 118 -6.47 -1.45 -5.12
CA ILE A 118 -5.71 -0.20 -5.17
C ILE A 118 -4.28 -0.39 -4.65
N GLN A 119 -4.08 -1.10 -3.54
CA GLN A 119 -2.74 -1.42 -3.05
C GLN A 119 -1.96 -2.28 -4.07
N ASN A 120 -2.60 -3.29 -4.65
CA ASN A 120 -1.95 -4.15 -5.64
C ASN A 120 -1.57 -3.40 -6.92
N LEU A 121 -2.42 -2.45 -7.37
CA LEU A 121 -2.06 -1.49 -8.42
C LEU A 121 -0.78 -0.73 -8.04
N GLY A 122 -0.70 -0.22 -6.81
CA GLY A 122 0.49 0.48 -6.31
C GLY A 122 1.75 -0.38 -6.33
N TYR A 123 1.66 -1.64 -5.89
CA TYR A 123 2.79 -2.57 -5.96
C TYR A 123 3.20 -2.92 -7.38
N ARG A 124 2.25 -3.14 -8.29
CA ARG A 124 2.56 -3.38 -9.70
C ARG A 124 3.25 -2.16 -10.32
N LEU A 125 2.74 -0.96 -10.08
CA LEU A 125 3.35 0.26 -10.58
C LEU A 125 4.73 0.51 -9.98
N LEU A 126 4.96 0.22 -8.70
CA LEU A 126 6.29 0.31 -8.09
C LEU A 126 7.30 -0.55 -8.84
N GLU A 127 6.93 -1.78 -9.19
CA GLU A 127 7.76 -2.69 -9.98
C GLU A 127 8.03 -2.17 -11.40
N GLU A 128 6.99 -1.67 -12.08
CA GLU A 128 7.09 -1.11 -13.43
C GLU A 128 8.01 0.12 -13.45
N PHE A 129 7.80 1.07 -12.53
CA PHE A 129 8.62 2.28 -12.41
C PHE A 129 10.05 1.94 -12.02
N ARG A 130 10.27 1.04 -11.07
CA ARG A 130 11.62 0.59 -10.68
C ARG A 130 12.37 0.00 -11.86
N SER A 131 11.73 -0.90 -12.62
CA SER A 131 12.31 -1.50 -13.83
C SER A 131 12.60 -0.45 -14.90
N ALA A 132 11.66 0.49 -15.13
CA ALA A 132 11.80 1.54 -16.13
C ALA A 132 12.92 2.54 -15.78
N PHE A 133 13.00 2.99 -14.53
CA PHE A 133 14.01 3.95 -14.07
C PHE A 133 15.42 3.37 -14.11
N LEU A 134 15.57 2.07 -13.87
CA LEU A 134 16.86 1.40 -13.97
C LEU A 134 17.29 1.17 -15.42
N LYS A 135 16.37 0.73 -16.29
CA LYS A 135 16.70 0.33 -17.68
C LYS A 135 16.77 1.52 -18.65
N ASN A 136 15.96 2.54 -18.44
CA ASN A 136 15.73 3.62 -19.39
C ASN A 136 15.99 5.01 -18.78
N HIS A 137 16.90 5.11 -17.80
CA HIS A 137 17.13 6.32 -17.01
C HIS A 137 17.26 7.60 -17.86
N GLU A 138 18.16 7.60 -18.84
CA GLU A 138 18.43 8.77 -19.70
C GLU A 138 17.20 9.22 -20.49
N ILE A 139 16.37 8.26 -20.93
CA ILE A 139 15.13 8.56 -21.67
C ILE A 139 14.11 9.20 -20.73
N VAL A 140 13.95 8.64 -19.53
CA VAL A 140 13.04 9.16 -18.50
C VAL A 140 13.46 10.57 -18.08
N GLU A 141 14.73 10.79 -17.78
CA GLU A 141 15.27 12.11 -17.40
C GLU A 141 15.08 13.15 -18.51
N ARG A 142 15.28 12.76 -19.77
CA ARG A 142 15.01 13.62 -20.92
C ARG A 142 13.52 13.94 -21.10
N GLN A 143 12.63 13.02 -20.76
CA GLN A 143 11.18 13.27 -20.81
C GLN A 143 10.71 14.14 -19.65
N LEU A 144 11.26 13.92 -18.46
CA LEU A 144 11.00 14.70 -17.26
C LEU A 144 11.42 16.16 -17.44
N SER A 145 12.66 16.40 -17.88
CA SER A 145 13.18 17.76 -18.17
C SER A 145 12.40 18.51 -19.25
N LYS A 146 11.66 17.79 -20.11
CA LYS A 146 10.80 18.37 -21.15
C LYS A 146 9.34 18.52 -20.72
N GLY A 147 8.95 18.08 -19.52
CA GLY A 147 7.56 18.15 -19.08
C GLY A 147 6.62 17.14 -19.75
N ILE A 148 7.14 16.12 -20.43
CA ILE A 148 6.34 15.19 -21.28
C ILE A 148 6.28 13.75 -20.75
N PHE A 149 6.93 13.48 -19.61
CA PHE A 149 6.86 12.17 -18.97
C PHE A 149 5.45 11.90 -18.43
N LEU A 150 4.78 10.88 -18.98
CA LEU A 150 3.49 10.32 -18.55
C LEU A 150 2.49 11.35 -17.99
N SER A 151 1.68 11.93 -18.89
CA SER A 151 0.69 12.96 -18.54
C SER A 151 -0.59 12.41 -17.90
N ASP A 152 -0.87 11.12 -18.05
CA ASP A 152 -2.07 10.52 -17.47
C ASP A 152 -1.81 10.10 -16.02
N THR A 153 -2.70 10.53 -15.13
CA THR A 153 -2.67 10.22 -13.70
C THR A 153 -3.82 9.30 -13.30
N ASN A 154 -4.74 8.99 -14.21
CA ASN A 154 -5.91 8.16 -13.93
C ASN A 154 -5.63 6.72 -14.32
N TYR A 155 -5.66 5.83 -13.33
CA TYR A 155 -5.41 4.41 -13.53
C TYR A 155 -6.62 3.60 -13.09
N SER A 156 -6.96 2.58 -13.87
CA SER A 156 -7.97 1.60 -13.48
C SER A 156 -7.34 0.54 -12.56
N TYR A 157 -8.02 0.23 -11.46
CA TYR A 157 -7.66 -0.91 -10.59
C TYR A 157 -8.55 -2.14 -10.84
N SER A 158 -9.44 -2.10 -11.84
CA SER A 158 -10.46 -3.13 -12.06
C SER A 158 -9.90 -4.54 -12.26
N SER A 159 -8.77 -4.65 -12.97
CA SER A 159 -8.09 -5.90 -13.31
C SER A 159 -7.13 -6.43 -12.23
N GLU A 160 -6.96 -5.71 -11.11
CA GLU A 160 -6.01 -6.11 -10.09
C GLU A 160 -6.48 -7.33 -9.32
N ILE A 161 -5.54 -8.25 -9.07
CA ILE A 161 -5.78 -9.47 -8.28
C ILE A 161 -5.72 -9.12 -6.81
N ILE A 162 -6.78 -9.45 -6.07
CA ILE A 162 -6.85 -9.20 -4.63
C ILE A 162 -5.86 -10.11 -3.89
N LYS A 163 -5.01 -9.51 -3.05
CA LYS A 163 -4.10 -10.20 -2.13
C LYS A 163 -4.37 -9.73 -0.71
N ASN A 164 -3.93 -10.50 0.29
CA ASN A 164 -4.07 -10.17 1.72
C ASN A 164 -5.52 -9.84 2.14
N VAL A 165 -6.49 -10.66 1.68
CA VAL A 165 -7.93 -10.43 1.87
C VAL A 165 -8.30 -10.19 3.32
N GLN A 166 -7.81 -11.02 4.24
CA GLN A 166 -8.14 -10.90 5.66
C GLN A 166 -7.70 -9.56 6.27
N LEU A 167 -6.49 -9.09 5.93
CA LEU A 167 -6.00 -7.81 6.40
C LEU A 167 -6.84 -6.64 5.86
N TRP A 168 -7.20 -6.68 4.58
CA TRP A 168 -8.01 -5.64 3.98
C TRP A 168 -9.46 -5.65 4.44
N ASN A 169 -10.02 -6.82 4.78
CA ASN A 169 -11.31 -6.92 5.46
C ASN A 169 -11.25 -6.20 6.81
N ALA A 170 -10.22 -6.48 7.63
CA ALA A 170 -10.04 -5.81 8.91
C ALA A 170 -9.86 -4.29 8.77
N ILE A 171 -9.02 -3.84 7.84
CA ILE A 171 -8.85 -2.40 7.57
C ILE A 171 -10.19 -1.77 7.16
N THR A 172 -10.93 -2.40 6.26
CA THR A 172 -12.21 -1.88 5.77
C THR A 172 -13.25 -1.83 6.88
N GLU A 173 -13.34 -2.87 7.71
CA GLU A 173 -14.23 -2.92 8.86
C GLU A 173 -13.90 -1.82 9.87
N VAL A 174 -12.62 -1.58 10.13
CA VAL A 174 -12.16 -0.52 11.02
C VAL A 174 -12.56 0.85 10.48
N LEU A 175 -12.37 1.10 9.19
CA LEU A 175 -12.76 2.36 8.55
C LEU A 175 -14.29 2.54 8.49
N LYS A 176 -15.06 1.46 8.45
CA LYS A 176 -16.54 1.49 8.47
C LYS A 176 -17.09 1.77 9.87
N ASN A 177 -16.51 1.15 10.90
CA ASN A 177 -17.08 1.10 12.23
C ASN A 177 -16.52 2.13 13.20
N TYR A 178 -15.45 2.85 12.83
CA TYR A 178 -14.80 3.80 13.72
C TYR A 178 -14.48 5.14 13.05
N ASN A 179 -14.72 6.20 13.80
CA ASN A 179 -14.33 7.57 13.49
C ASN A 179 -13.01 7.94 14.19
N GLY A 180 -12.39 9.04 13.76
CA GLY A 180 -11.14 9.55 14.34
C GLY A 180 -9.87 8.89 13.78
N ILE A 181 -9.98 8.04 12.75
CA ILE A 181 -8.83 7.44 12.07
C ILE A 181 -8.31 8.42 11.02
N ALA A 182 -7.10 8.93 11.23
CA ALA A 182 -6.36 9.76 10.28
C ALA A 182 -5.55 8.91 9.29
N GLY A 183 -5.01 7.78 9.76
CA GLY A 183 -4.26 6.86 8.92
C GLY A 183 -3.93 5.55 9.63
N ILE A 184 -3.81 4.49 8.84
CA ILE A 184 -3.38 3.15 9.23
C ILE A 184 -2.01 2.92 8.61
N VAL A 185 -0.97 2.92 9.42
CA VAL A 185 0.43 3.00 8.96
C VAL A 185 1.30 1.98 9.70
N PRO A 186 2.35 1.43 9.06
CA PRO A 186 3.38 0.68 9.78
C PRO A 186 4.13 1.57 10.77
N SER A 187 4.97 0.96 11.61
CA SER A 187 5.69 1.67 12.69
C SER A 187 6.51 2.87 12.22
N PHE A 188 7.09 2.83 11.00
CA PHE A 188 7.85 3.95 10.44
C PHE A 188 6.97 5.17 10.09
N GLY A 189 5.67 4.99 9.85
CA GLY A 189 4.76 6.07 9.42
C GLY A 189 4.01 6.76 10.56
N ILE A 190 3.98 6.16 11.76
CA ILE A 190 3.15 6.61 12.89
C ILE A 190 3.43 8.06 13.30
N LYS A 191 4.70 8.48 13.31
CA LYS A 191 5.06 9.84 13.73
C LYS A 191 4.64 10.92 12.73
N PHE A 192 4.29 10.53 11.49
CA PHE A 192 4.17 11.46 10.37
C PHE A 192 2.75 11.56 9.83
N CYS A 193 2.00 10.46 9.78
CA CYS A 193 0.74 10.46 9.03
C CYS A 193 -0.35 9.50 9.49
N GLY A 194 -0.17 8.80 10.61
CA GLY A 194 -1.19 7.87 11.09
C GLY A 194 -1.28 7.83 12.60
N ASN A 195 -2.47 7.47 13.07
CA ASN A 195 -2.76 7.25 14.48
C ASN A 195 -3.18 5.81 14.78
N VAL A 196 -3.33 4.98 13.75
CA VAL A 196 -3.53 3.53 13.88
C VAL A 196 -2.30 2.80 13.36
N LEU A 197 -1.70 1.96 14.21
CA LEU A 197 -0.55 1.13 13.85
C LEU A 197 -1.00 -0.14 13.13
N LEU A 198 -0.46 -0.38 11.94
CA LEU A 198 -0.46 -1.70 11.33
C LEU A 198 0.76 -2.48 11.86
N GLY A 199 0.55 -3.29 12.90
CA GLY A 199 1.66 -3.88 13.64
C GLY A 199 1.22 -4.59 14.92
N SER A 200 2.18 -4.92 15.78
CA SER A 200 1.94 -5.70 16.99
C SER A 200 1.60 -4.85 18.22
N LYS A 201 1.14 -5.52 19.27
CA LYS A 201 0.91 -4.89 20.59
C LYS A 201 2.20 -4.36 21.20
N GLU A 202 3.31 -5.08 21.03
CA GLU A 202 4.62 -4.67 21.53
C GLU A 202 5.10 -3.39 20.85
N GLU A 203 4.89 -3.29 19.53
CA GLU A 203 5.20 -2.07 18.77
C GLU A 203 4.32 -0.88 19.20
N SER A 204 3.04 -1.12 19.51
CA SER A 204 2.13 -0.06 19.97
C SER A 204 2.46 0.47 21.37
N MET A 205 3.16 -0.34 22.18
CA MET A 205 3.66 0.05 23.51
C MET A 205 5.03 0.73 23.47
N ASN A 206 5.61 0.95 22.28
CA ASN A 206 6.93 1.56 22.17
C ASN A 206 6.93 3.00 22.75
N PRO A 207 7.82 3.31 23.71
CA PRO A 207 7.90 4.64 24.33
C PRO A 207 8.08 5.79 23.33
N ASN A 208 8.72 5.53 22.20
CA ASN A 208 8.97 6.53 21.15
C ASN A 208 7.70 6.97 20.42
N TYR A 209 6.61 6.20 20.54
CA TYR A 209 5.29 6.49 19.96
C TYR A 209 4.23 6.68 21.04
N SER A 210 4.65 6.81 22.30
CA SER A 210 3.81 6.75 23.51
C SER A 210 2.72 7.81 23.61
N ASN A 211 2.52 8.67 22.61
CA ASN A 211 1.35 9.53 22.48
C ASN A 211 0.70 9.64 21.11
N ALA A 212 1.23 8.95 20.09
CA ALA A 212 0.76 9.06 18.71
C ALA A 212 -0.23 7.95 18.32
N ILE A 213 -0.22 6.82 19.02
CA ILE A 213 -1.00 5.63 18.65
C ILE A 213 -2.31 5.61 19.43
N ASP A 214 -3.42 5.74 18.71
CA ASP A 214 -4.78 5.64 19.23
C ASP A 214 -5.34 4.22 19.14
N GLY A 215 -4.83 3.39 18.23
CA GLY A 215 -5.18 1.97 18.09
C GLY A 215 -4.17 1.20 17.23
N TYR A 216 -4.33 -0.12 17.14
CA TYR A 216 -3.53 -0.95 16.21
C TYR A 216 -4.36 -2.06 15.57
N ILE A 217 -3.96 -2.46 14.37
CA ILE A 217 -4.46 -3.63 13.63
C ILE A 217 -3.30 -4.62 13.54
N SER A 218 -3.49 -5.80 14.11
CA SER A 218 -2.50 -6.89 14.04
C SER A 218 -2.55 -7.56 12.67
N PRO A 219 -1.46 -7.58 11.87
CA PRO A 219 -1.46 -8.28 10.59
C PRO A 219 -1.59 -9.80 10.70
N ILE A 220 -1.38 -10.36 11.91
CA ILE A 220 -1.44 -11.80 12.19
C ILE A 220 -2.85 -12.22 12.56
N THR A 221 -3.48 -11.50 13.50
CA THR A 221 -4.83 -11.82 13.98
C THR A 221 -5.93 -11.09 13.20
N ASN A 222 -5.57 -10.05 12.45
CA ASN A 222 -6.48 -9.12 11.76
C ASN A 222 -7.46 -8.43 12.71
N GLU A 223 -7.13 -8.35 13.99
CA GLU A 223 -7.96 -7.71 15.01
C GLU A 223 -7.54 -6.26 15.21
N PHE A 224 -8.54 -5.39 15.37
CA PHE A 224 -8.34 -4.01 15.75
C PHE A 224 -8.51 -3.83 17.25
N THR A 225 -7.57 -3.13 17.87
CA THR A 225 -7.59 -2.82 19.31
C THR A 225 -7.41 -1.33 19.52
N ILE A 226 -8.35 -0.71 20.23
CA ILE A 226 -8.28 0.69 20.64
C ILE A 226 -7.39 0.81 21.87
N ILE A 227 -6.48 1.78 21.86
CA ILE A 227 -5.61 2.14 22.98
C ILE A 227 -6.11 3.42 23.65
N ARG A 228 -6.65 4.37 22.87
CA ARG A 228 -7.02 5.71 23.34
C ARG A 228 -8.43 6.09 22.92
N ASN A 229 -9.02 7.00 23.69
CA ASN A 229 -10.40 7.44 23.53
C ASN A 229 -10.63 8.42 22.35
N ASN A 230 -9.62 8.64 21.50
CA ASN A 230 -9.74 9.50 20.31
C ASN A 230 -10.46 8.77 19.15
N ILE A 231 -10.51 7.43 19.19
CA ILE A 231 -11.24 6.62 18.23
C ILE A 231 -12.63 6.31 18.81
N LEU A 232 -13.66 6.71 18.08
CA LEU A 232 -15.05 6.57 18.51
C LEU A 232 -15.78 5.60 17.59
N ALA A 233 -16.52 4.65 18.16
CA ALA A 233 -17.39 3.79 17.39
C ALA A 233 -18.45 4.64 16.65
N VAL A 234 -18.70 4.32 15.38
CA VAL A 234 -19.77 4.91 14.60
C VAL A 234 -21.11 4.43 15.17
N ASP A 235 -22.07 5.33 15.32
CA ASP A 235 -23.43 4.95 15.71
C ASP A 235 -24.02 4.04 14.63
N LYS A 236 -24.37 2.80 15.00
CA LYS A 236 -24.93 1.80 14.08
C LYS A 236 -26.23 2.26 13.42
N ASN A 237 -26.93 3.23 14.00
CA ASN A 237 -28.13 3.83 13.41
C ASN A 237 -27.84 4.76 12.23
N SER A 238 -26.58 5.12 11.99
CA SER A 238 -26.14 5.99 10.90
C SER A 238 -25.56 5.24 9.69
N LEU A 239 -25.33 3.92 9.83
CA LEU A 239 -24.85 3.09 8.74
C LEU A 239 -26.02 2.73 7.81
N PRO A 240 -25.87 2.79 6.48
CA PRO A 240 -26.85 2.21 5.57
C PRO A 240 -26.99 0.71 5.90
N ILE A 241 -28.23 0.25 6.04
CA ILE A 241 -28.56 -1.14 6.35
C ILE A 241 -27.94 -2.01 5.25
N GLU A 242 -26.89 -2.77 5.57
CA GLU A 242 -26.34 -3.80 4.68
C GLU A 242 -27.44 -4.84 4.42
N GLY A 243 -27.78 -5.05 3.14
CA GLY A 243 -28.75 -6.08 2.77
C GLY A 243 -28.14 -7.47 2.94
N GLU A 244 -28.98 -8.50 3.14
CA GLU A 244 -28.56 -9.91 3.20
C GLU A 244 -27.66 -10.33 2.01
N VAL A 245 -27.83 -9.67 0.87
CA VAL A 245 -27.01 -9.86 -0.35
C VAL A 245 -25.56 -9.44 -0.15
N ASP A 246 -25.28 -8.38 0.62
CA ASP A 246 -23.92 -7.89 0.84
C ASP A 246 -23.16 -8.75 1.86
N GLN A 247 -23.87 -9.37 2.81
CA GLN A 247 -23.30 -10.41 3.68
C GLN A 247 -22.91 -11.66 2.89
N LEU A 248 -23.83 -12.21 2.10
CA LEU A 248 -23.57 -13.38 1.25
C LEU A 248 -22.41 -13.13 0.26
N ARG A 249 -22.31 -11.92 -0.28
CA ARG A 249 -21.22 -11.54 -1.18
C ARG A 249 -19.85 -11.49 -0.48
N ARG A 250 -19.78 -11.01 0.76
CA ARG A 250 -18.55 -11.04 1.56
C ARG A 250 -18.08 -12.48 1.82
N GLU A 251 -18.98 -13.36 2.23
CA GLU A 251 -18.68 -14.78 2.43
C GLU A 251 -18.14 -15.43 1.15
N ILE A 252 -18.71 -15.10 -0.01
CA ILE A 252 -18.24 -15.59 -1.31
C ILE A 252 -16.82 -15.10 -1.63
N VAL A 253 -16.50 -13.84 -1.32
CA VAL A 253 -15.14 -13.29 -1.56
C VAL A 253 -14.12 -13.91 -0.61
N GLU A 254 -14.46 -14.12 0.65
CA GLU A 254 -13.61 -14.84 1.60
C GLU A 254 -13.35 -16.27 1.13
N LEU A 255 -14.41 -17.01 0.77
CA LEU A 255 -14.29 -18.36 0.20
C LEU A 255 -13.40 -18.38 -1.04
N LYS A 256 -13.61 -17.45 -1.98
CA LYS A 256 -12.79 -17.35 -3.20
C LYS A 256 -11.32 -17.09 -2.87
N SER A 257 -11.04 -16.27 -1.87
CA SER A 257 -9.67 -16.00 -1.41
C SER A 257 -9.00 -17.22 -0.78
N MET A 258 -9.74 -17.98 0.02
CA MET A 258 -9.27 -19.23 0.63
C MET A 258 -8.98 -20.28 -0.44
N PHE A 259 -9.82 -20.37 -1.47
CA PHE A 259 -9.58 -21.26 -2.61
C PHE A 259 -8.35 -20.83 -3.41
N GLN A 260 -8.20 -19.52 -3.68
CA GLN A 260 -7.06 -19.00 -4.44
C GLN A 260 -5.74 -19.27 -3.72
N SER A 261 -5.67 -19.06 -2.40
CA SER A 261 -4.47 -19.34 -1.61
C SER A 261 -4.11 -20.83 -1.58
N HIS A 262 -5.11 -21.72 -1.54
CA HIS A 262 -4.90 -23.17 -1.66
C HIS A 262 -4.36 -23.53 -3.05
N VAL A 263 -4.93 -22.97 -4.12
CA VAL A 263 -4.46 -23.20 -5.49
C VAL A 263 -3.03 -22.70 -5.69
N ASP A 264 -2.69 -21.52 -5.15
CA ASP A 264 -1.34 -20.95 -5.24
C ASP A 264 -0.30 -21.76 -4.43
N SER A 265 -0.74 -22.50 -3.41
CA SER A 265 0.10 -23.41 -2.61
C SER A 265 0.39 -24.76 -3.27
N LEU A 266 -0.45 -25.19 -4.22
CA LEU A 266 -0.34 -26.50 -4.90
C LEU A 266 0.98 -26.68 -5.66
N PRO A 267 1.49 -25.70 -6.43
CA PRO A 267 2.80 -25.82 -7.09
C PRO A 267 3.95 -26.03 -6.10
N GLY A 268 3.88 -25.39 -4.92
CA GLY A 268 4.87 -25.54 -3.86
C GLY A 268 4.85 -26.95 -3.25
N LEU A 269 3.66 -27.47 -2.96
CA LEU A 269 3.47 -28.84 -2.46
C LEU A 269 3.88 -29.90 -3.49
N LEU A 270 3.54 -29.71 -4.77
CA LEU A 270 3.97 -30.59 -5.84
C LEU A 270 5.50 -30.59 -5.98
N ARG A 271 6.12 -29.41 -5.92
CA ARG A 271 7.58 -29.29 -5.98
C ARG A 271 8.27 -29.91 -4.77
N PHE A 272 7.68 -29.79 -3.58
CA PHE A 272 8.14 -30.45 -2.36
C PHE A 272 8.05 -31.97 -2.51
N ALA A 273 6.90 -32.51 -2.90
CA ALA A 273 6.69 -33.94 -3.11
C ALA A 273 7.62 -34.51 -4.19
N ILE A 274 7.82 -33.79 -5.30
CA ILE A 274 8.78 -34.18 -6.35
C ILE A 274 10.21 -34.21 -5.80
N ASN A 275 10.64 -33.19 -5.06
CA ASN A 275 11.99 -33.14 -4.49
C ASN A 275 12.23 -34.24 -3.45
N GLU A 276 11.23 -34.55 -2.61
CA GLU A 276 11.30 -35.62 -1.62
C GLU A 276 11.30 -37.00 -2.28
N THR A 277 10.52 -37.18 -3.34
CA THR A 277 10.53 -38.42 -4.14
C THR A 277 11.89 -38.59 -4.83
N LEU A 278 12.44 -37.54 -5.44
CA LEU A 278 13.76 -37.57 -6.07
C LEU A 278 14.88 -37.85 -5.05
N SER A 279 14.81 -37.29 -3.84
CA SER A 279 15.82 -37.55 -2.79
C SER A 279 15.79 -39.01 -2.32
N LEU A 280 14.62 -39.66 -2.29
CA LEU A 280 14.48 -41.09 -2.00
C LEU A 280 15.03 -41.98 -3.13
N PHE A 281 14.91 -41.57 -4.39
CA PHE A 281 15.46 -42.31 -5.54
C PHE A 281 16.97 -42.12 -5.73
N PHE A 282 17.50 -40.91 -5.50
CA PHE A 282 18.92 -40.62 -5.65
C PHE A 282 19.76 -40.84 -4.38
N GLY A 283 19.14 -40.82 -3.19
CA GLY A 283 19.79 -41.13 -1.90
C GLY A 283 20.17 -42.60 -1.74
N LYS A 284 19.57 -43.52 -2.52
CA LYS A 284 19.91 -44.95 -2.52
C LYS A 284 21.17 -45.32 -3.31
N LYS A 285 21.86 -44.37 -3.95
CA LYS A 285 23.07 -44.63 -4.78
C LYS A 285 24.43 -44.34 -4.10
N LYS A 286 24.47 -44.13 -2.78
CA LYS A 286 25.72 -44.09 -1.99
C LYS A 286 25.69 -45.13 -0.87
N LYS A 287 25.79 -46.40 -1.26
CA LYS A 287 26.33 -47.50 -0.44
C LYS A 287 26.57 -48.67 -1.39
N ASN A 288 27.76 -48.65 -2.00
CA ASN A 288 28.62 -49.79 -2.33
C ASN A 288 29.94 -49.22 -2.86
#